data_AF-A0A7C6NC44-F1
#
_entry.id   AF-A0A7C6NC44-F1
#
_cell.length_a   1.000
_cell.length_b   1.000
_cell.length_c   1.000
_cell.angle_alpha   90.00
_cell.angle_beta   90.00
_cell.angle_gamma   90.00
#
_symmetry.space_group_name_H-M   'P 1'
#
loop_
_entity.id
_entity.type
_entity.pdbx_description
1 polymer ?
#
loop_
_entity_poly.entity_id
_entity_poly.type
_entity_poly.pdbx_seq_one_letter_code
_entity_poly.pdbx_strand_id
1 'polypeptide(L)'
;MGKNIDYMMELVNEYLSGKTPRHIFELDFQAEILDRYEKMAREDRDYAEYFYDMLSEYGVDVGDGLSDAEFKQLIRKQYKKVKDIAKGDLW
;
A
#
# COMPACT_ATOMS: atom_id res chain seq x y z
N MET A 1 8.87 4.95 9.77
CA MET A 1 9.63 5.24 8.53
C MET A 1 9.67 6.76 8.40
N GLY A 2 9.77 7.32 7.19
CA GLY A 2 9.40 8.70 6.95
C GLY A 2 7.88 8.91 7.00
N LYS A 3 7.45 10.16 7.20
CA LYS A 3 6.04 10.50 7.47
C LYS A 3 5.10 10.19 6.31
N ASN A 4 5.57 10.25 5.06
CA ASN A 4 4.73 9.94 3.90
C ASN A 4 4.56 8.44 3.74
N ILE A 5 5.63 7.68 3.99
CA ILE A 5 5.56 6.21 4.01
C ILE A 5 4.63 5.75 5.13
N ASP A 6 4.79 6.26 6.35
CA ASP A 6 3.97 5.88 7.49
C ASP A 6 2.48 6.18 7.24
N TYR A 7 2.17 7.32 6.59
CA TYR A 7 0.82 7.66 6.18
C TYR A 7 0.23 6.62 5.21
N MET A 8 0.94 6.30 4.13
CA MET A 8 0.44 5.35 3.13
C MET A 8 0.28 3.94 3.72
N MET A 9 1.16 3.53 4.62
CA MET A 9 1.03 2.27 5.34
C MET A 9 -0.20 2.24 6.25
N GLU A 10 -0.51 3.34 6.95
CA GLU A 10 -1.71 3.43 7.78
C GLU A 10 -2.99 3.42 6.93
N LEU A 11 -3.02 4.13 5.80
CA LEU A 11 -4.16 4.12 4.88
C LEU A 11 -4.52 2.68 4.44
N VAL A 12 -3.52 1.88 4.09
CA VAL A 12 -3.72 0.45 3.77
C VAL A 12 -4.16 -0.35 4.99
N ASN A 13 -3.62 -0.06 6.17
CA ASN A 13 -4.00 -0.71 7.42
C ASN A 13 -5.46 -0.44 7.81
N GLU A 14 -5.95 0.79 7.62
CA GLU A 14 -7.34 1.17 7.89
C GLU A 14 -8.32 0.37 7.01
N TYR A 15 -8.02 0.21 5.73
CA TYR A 15 -8.78 -0.67 4.86
C TYR A 15 -8.75 -2.13 5.33
N LEU A 16 -7.57 -2.67 5.63
CA LEU A 16 -7.42 -4.06 6.07
C LEU A 16 -8.10 -4.36 7.40
N SER A 17 -8.14 -3.37 8.31
CA SER A 17 -8.88 -3.44 9.58
C SER A 17 -10.40 -3.29 9.41
N GLY A 18 -10.87 -2.91 8.22
CA GLY A 18 -12.29 -2.77 7.90
C GLY A 18 -12.90 -1.43 8.32
N LYS A 19 -12.07 -0.43 8.66
CA LYS A 19 -12.54 0.94 8.93
C LYS A 19 -13.01 1.65 7.66
N THR A 20 -12.43 1.28 6.52
CA THR A 20 -12.70 1.91 5.23
C THR A 20 -13.26 0.87 4.26
N PRO A 21 -14.40 1.13 3.60
CA PRO A 21 -14.90 0.24 2.54
C PRO A 21 -14.00 0.36 1.29
N ARG A 22 -14.00 -0.69 0.46
CA ARG A 22 -13.10 -0.82 -0.69
C ARG A 22 -13.10 0.41 -1.62
N HIS A 23 -14.29 0.85 -2.06
CA HIS A 23 -14.40 1.96 -3.00
C HIS A 23 -13.81 3.28 -2.45
N ILE A 24 -13.88 3.52 -1.14
CA ILE A 24 -13.23 4.70 -0.53
C ILE A 24 -11.72 4.50 -0.46
N PHE A 25 -11.28 3.30 -0.06
CA PHE A 25 -9.85 2.97 -0.03
C PHE A 25 -9.18 3.11 -1.41
N GLU A 26 -9.79 2.60 -2.49
CA GLU A 26 -9.23 2.69 -3.84
C GLU A 26 -9.09 4.16 -4.29
N LEU A 27 -10.11 4.98 -4.05
CA LEU A 27 -10.08 6.42 -4.36
C LEU A 27 -9.01 7.17 -3.56
N ASP A 28 -8.98 6.97 -2.24
CA ASP A 28 -8.02 7.61 -1.36
C ASP A 28 -6.58 7.16 -1.67
N PHE A 29 -6.38 5.86 -1.92
CA PHE A 29 -5.06 5.31 -2.26
C PHE A 29 -4.53 5.94 -3.55
N GLN A 30 -5.36 5.99 -4.61
CA GLN A 30 -4.97 6.58 -5.90
C GLN A 30 -4.65 8.08 -5.78
N ALA A 31 -5.45 8.83 -5.03
CA ALA A 31 -5.19 10.26 -4.82
C ALA A 31 -3.89 10.49 -4.03
N GLU A 32 -3.70 9.76 -2.93
CA GLU A 32 -2.58 9.98 -2.01
C GLU A 32 -1.25 9.46 -2.58
N ILE A 33 -1.24 8.34 -3.32
CA ILE A 33 0.01 7.82 -3.91
C ILE A 33 0.58 8.78 -4.95
N LEU A 34 -0.27 9.47 -5.73
CA LEU A 34 0.16 10.48 -6.71
C LEU A 34 0.82 11.69 -6.04
N ASP A 35 0.30 12.16 -4.90
CA ASP A 35 0.88 13.32 -4.18
C ASP A 35 2.12 12.94 -3.35
N ARG A 36 2.18 11.70 -2.87
CA ARG A 36 3.18 11.29 -1.87
C ARG A 36 4.35 10.51 -2.42
N TYR A 37 4.25 9.85 -3.56
CA TYR A 37 5.30 8.95 -4.03
C TYR A 37 6.68 9.62 -4.09
N GLU A 38 6.80 10.83 -4.66
CA GLU A 38 8.08 11.55 -4.68
C GLU A 38 8.59 11.89 -3.27
N LYS A 39 7.68 12.17 -2.34
CA LYS A 39 8.04 12.49 -0.94
C LYS A 39 8.47 11.22 -0.21
N MET A 40 7.84 10.08 -0.49
CA MET A 40 8.27 8.76 0.00
C MET A 40 9.65 8.41 -0.54
N ALA A 41 9.91 8.62 -1.83
CA ALA A 41 11.21 8.31 -2.43
C ALA A 41 12.36 9.18 -1.88
N ARG A 42 12.05 10.40 -1.40
CA ARG A 42 13.01 11.25 -0.65
C ARG A 42 13.25 10.78 0.78
N GLU A 43 12.30 10.04 1.36
CA GLU A 43 12.42 9.48 2.72
C GLU A 43 13.17 8.15 2.71
N ASP A 44 12.79 7.25 1.81
CA ASP A 44 13.43 5.96 1.55
C ASP A 44 13.04 5.50 0.14
N ARG A 45 14.00 5.58 -0.79
CA ARG A 45 13.75 5.31 -2.21
C ARG A 45 13.39 3.85 -2.47
N ASP A 46 14.18 2.93 -1.93
CA ASP A 46 14.02 1.49 -2.17
C ASP A 46 12.69 1.02 -1.57
N TYR A 47 12.34 1.54 -0.40
CA TYR A 47 11.04 1.26 0.20
C TYR A 47 9.88 1.85 -0.61
N ALA A 48 10.01 3.07 -1.11
CA ALA A 48 8.96 3.71 -1.90
C ALA A 48 8.70 2.96 -3.21
N GLU A 49 9.75 2.54 -3.91
CA GLU A 49 9.66 1.70 -5.11
C GLU A 49 8.99 0.36 -4.78
N TYR A 50 9.46 -0.34 -3.76
CA TYR A 50 8.85 -1.63 -3.38
C TYR A 50 7.40 -1.52 -2.88
N PHE A 51 7.08 -0.46 -2.15
CA PHE A 51 5.70 -0.15 -1.75
C PHE A 51 4.82 0.02 -2.99
N TYR A 52 5.28 0.82 -3.95
CA TYR A 52 4.53 1.12 -5.17
C TYR A 52 4.27 -0.16 -5.97
N ASP A 53 5.30 -0.97 -6.22
CA ASP A 53 5.17 -2.24 -6.92
C ASP A 53 4.12 -3.12 -6.21
N MET A 54 4.28 -3.36 -4.90
CA MET A 54 3.46 -4.35 -4.20
C MET A 54 2.02 -3.89 -3.97
N LEU A 55 1.80 -2.62 -3.64
CA LEU A 55 0.47 -2.14 -3.22
C LEU A 55 -0.28 -1.42 -4.35
N SER A 56 0.42 -0.73 -5.26
CA SER A 56 -0.21 -0.13 -6.44
C SER A 56 -0.35 -1.19 -7.54
N GLU A 57 0.75 -1.55 -8.20
CA GLU A 57 0.71 -2.38 -9.42
C GLU A 57 0.19 -3.79 -9.14
N TYR A 58 0.83 -4.51 -8.21
CA TYR A 58 0.44 -5.88 -7.86
C TYR A 58 -0.67 -5.97 -6.80
N GLY A 59 -1.23 -4.82 -6.42
CA GLY A 59 -2.27 -4.69 -5.39
C GLY A 59 -3.55 -4.12 -5.99
N VAL A 60 -3.68 -2.80 -5.94
CA VAL A 60 -4.87 -2.07 -6.38
C VAL A 60 -5.17 -2.34 -7.86
N ASP A 61 -4.19 -2.24 -8.76
CA ASP A 61 -4.43 -2.33 -10.21
C ASP A 61 -4.84 -3.75 -10.64
N VAL A 62 -4.12 -4.78 -10.15
CA VAL A 62 -4.52 -6.19 -10.35
C VAL A 62 -5.87 -6.51 -9.70
N GLY A 63 -6.26 -5.74 -8.69
CA GLY A 63 -7.46 -5.95 -7.91
C GLY A 63 -8.77 -5.55 -8.60
N ASP A 64 -8.73 -4.75 -9.68
CA ASP A 64 -9.92 -4.16 -10.32
C ASP A 64 -11.00 -5.19 -10.70
N GLY A 65 -10.58 -6.38 -11.16
CA GLY A 65 -11.49 -7.47 -11.53
C GLY A 65 -11.92 -8.42 -10.40
N LEU A 66 -11.45 -8.21 -9.17
CA LEU A 66 -11.67 -9.14 -8.05
C LEU A 66 -12.94 -8.81 -7.26
N SER A 67 -13.51 -9.81 -6.60
CA SER A 67 -14.50 -9.55 -5.55
C SER A 67 -13.88 -8.85 -4.34
N ASP A 68 -14.69 -8.19 -3.51
CA ASP A 68 -14.20 -7.51 -2.30
C ASP A 68 -13.39 -8.43 -1.37
N ALA A 69 -13.78 -9.70 -1.27
CA ALA A 69 -13.09 -10.67 -0.43
C ALA A 69 -11.71 -11.03 -1.01
N GLU A 70 -11.63 -11.29 -2.31
CA GLU A 70 -10.39 -11.59 -3.03
C GLU A 70 -9.44 -10.39 -3.02
N PHE A 71 -9.96 -9.19 -3.27
CA PHE A 71 -9.21 -7.95 -3.19
C PHE A 71 -8.62 -7.74 -1.79
N LYS A 72 -9.42 -7.91 -0.73
CA LYS A 72 -8.93 -7.77 0.65
C LYS A 72 -7.85 -8.79 0.98
N GLN A 73 -7.95 -10.01 0.46
CA GLN A 73 -6.91 -11.03 0.60
C GLN A 73 -5.63 -10.66 -0.16
N LEU A 74 -5.75 -10.14 -1.38
CA LEU A 74 -4.63 -9.66 -2.18
C LEU A 74 -3.89 -8.52 -1.47
N ILE A 75 -4.58 -7.45 -1.09
CA ILE A 75 -3.98 -6.32 -0.39
C ILE A 75 -3.32 -6.76 0.92
N ARG A 76 -3.93 -7.68 1.68
CA ARG A 76 -3.32 -8.21 2.90
C ARG A 76 -2.00 -8.94 2.62
N LYS A 77 -1.95 -9.74 1.55
CA LYS A 77 -0.74 -10.47 1.15
C LYS A 77 0.37 -9.49 0.77
N GLN A 78 0.06 -8.46 -0.02
CA GLN A 78 1.05 -7.48 -0.46
C GLN A 78 1.52 -6.58 0.70
N TYR A 79 0.60 -6.11 1.52
CA TYR A 79 0.91 -5.33 2.72
C TYR A 79 1.86 -6.07 3.67
N LYS A 80 1.67 -7.39 3.84
CA LYS A 80 2.60 -8.21 4.63
C LYS A 80 4.02 -8.17 4.06
N LYS A 81 4.18 -8.34 2.74
CA LYS A 81 5.51 -8.29 2.10
C LYS A 81 6.20 -6.95 2.34
N VAL A 82 5.46 -5.85 2.21
CA VAL A 82 5.96 -4.48 2.43
C VAL A 82 6.35 -4.26 3.90
N LYS A 83 5.57 -4.78 4.85
CA LYS A 83 5.91 -4.75 6.28
C LYS A 83 7.13 -5.59 6.63
N ASP A 84 7.31 -6.74 5.99
CA ASP A 84 8.41 -7.65 6.31
C ASP A 84 9.76 -7.05 5.86
N ILE A 85 9.80 -6.32 4.72
CA ILE A 85 10.99 -5.54 4.33
C ILE A 85 11.30 -4.41 5.32
N ALA A 86 10.29 -3.73 5.86
CA ALA A 86 10.50 -2.65 6.84
C ALA A 86 11.20 -3.12 8.13
N LYS A 87 11.18 -4.43 8.42
CA LYS A 87 11.81 -5.03 9.61
C LYS A 87 13.27 -5.44 9.38
N GLY A 88 13.80 -5.26 8.17
CA GLY A 88 15.20 -5.55 7.84
C GLY A 88 15.47 -7.00 7.39
N ASP A 89 14.44 -7.79 7.10
CA ASP A 89 14.57 -9.25 6.88
C ASP A 89 14.86 -9.70 5.44
N LEU A 90 15.37 -8.81 4.56
CA LEU A 90 15.68 -9.20 3.17
C LEU A 90 16.99 -8.61 2.67
N TRP A 91 18.09 -8.88 3.38
CA TRP A 91 19.43 -9.23 2.87
C TRP A 91 20.13 -10.18 3.85
#